data_AF-A5GA92-F1
#
_entry.id   AF-A5GA92-F1
#
_cell.length_a   1.000
_cell.length_b   1.000
_cell.length_c   1.000
_cell.angle_alpha   90.00
_cell.angle_beta   90.00
_cell.angle_gamma   90.00
#
_symmetry.space_group_name_H-M   'P 1'
#
loop_
_entity.id
_entity.type
_entity.pdbx_description
1 polymer ?
#
loop_
_entity_poly.entity_id
_entity_poly.type
_entity_poly.pdbx_seq_one_letter_code
_entity_poly.pdbx_strand_id
1 'polypeptide(L)'
;MEKRRPHYDLKSIQAQMDCIEAMNLTMTARHGIKAIGMALGDALVVIKRLSMGNFYKAMTVHADSRVWQDVYHAEWKGRALYIKFQRHEEFFIVSFKER
;
A
#
# COMPACT_ATOMS: atom_id res chain seq x y z
N MET A 1 0.67 3.33 17.86
CA MET A 1 1.25 2.03 18.23
C MET A 1 1.74 1.32 16.98
N GLU A 2 2.71 0.39 17.10
CA GLU A 2 3.24 -0.39 15.98
C GLU A 2 3.33 -1.89 16.33
N LYS A 3 3.18 -2.77 15.33
CA LYS A 3 3.36 -4.22 15.47
C LYS A 3 4.06 -4.82 14.25
N ARG A 4 4.71 -5.97 14.46
CA ARG A 4 5.47 -6.74 13.45
C ARG A 4 4.66 -7.87 12.78
N ARG A 5 3.34 -7.76 12.80
CA ARG A 5 2.43 -8.64 12.06
C ARG A 5 1.46 -7.77 11.28
N PRO A 6 1.12 -8.11 10.02
CA PRO A 6 0.10 -7.38 9.28
C PRO A 6 -1.19 -7.28 10.08
N HIS A 7 -1.86 -6.16 9.95
CA HIS A 7 -3.21 -6.00 10.46
C HIS A 7 -4.23 -6.61 9.49
N TYR A 8 -3.98 -6.53 8.19
CA TYR A 8 -4.84 -7.03 7.14
C TYR A 8 -4.20 -8.23 6.44
N ASP A 9 -5.04 -9.10 5.88
CA ASP A 9 -4.57 -10.17 5.00
C ASP A 9 -4.13 -9.57 3.66
N LEU A 10 -2.88 -9.80 3.28
CA LEU A 10 -2.33 -9.35 2.01
C LEU A 10 -3.12 -9.92 0.83
N LYS A 11 -3.62 -11.16 0.93
CA LYS A 11 -4.41 -11.75 -0.15
C LYS A 11 -5.73 -11.01 -0.34
N SER A 12 -6.39 -10.55 0.72
CA SER A 12 -7.60 -9.73 0.61
C SER A 12 -7.32 -8.38 -0.06
N ILE A 13 -6.21 -7.72 0.31
CA ILE A 13 -5.76 -6.48 -0.36
C ILE A 13 -5.56 -6.73 -1.86
N GLN A 14 -4.81 -7.78 -2.20
CA GLN A 14 -4.53 -8.12 -3.60
C GLN A 14 -5.79 -8.54 -4.34
N ALA A 15 -6.72 -9.25 -3.72
CA ALA A 15 -7.98 -9.65 -4.33
C ALA A 15 -8.84 -8.44 -4.69
N GLN A 16 -8.92 -7.43 -3.82
CA GLN A 16 -9.62 -6.18 -4.15
C GLN A 16 -8.91 -5.41 -5.26
N MET A 17 -7.59 -5.27 -5.19
CA MET A 17 -6.83 -4.47 -6.16
C MET A 17 -6.53 -5.30 -7.41
N ASP A 18 -7.56 -5.61 -8.18
CA ASP A 18 -7.49 -6.40 -9.41
C ASP A 18 -7.32 -5.56 -10.69
N CYS A 19 -7.87 -4.36 -10.71
CA CYS A 19 -7.68 -3.34 -11.73
C CYS A 19 -7.20 -2.00 -11.13
N ILE A 20 -6.91 -1.02 -12.00
CA ILE A 20 -6.40 0.29 -11.56
C ILE A 20 -7.45 1.04 -10.75
N GLU A 21 -8.71 0.92 -11.14
CA GLU A 21 -9.86 1.55 -10.51
C GLU A 21 -10.06 0.98 -9.08
N ALA A 22 -9.90 -0.32 -8.90
CA ALA A 22 -10.09 -1.01 -7.64
C ALA A 22 -8.95 -0.82 -6.61
N MET A 23 -7.83 -0.20 -7.03
CA MET A 23 -6.76 0.22 -6.10
C MET A 23 -7.21 1.28 -5.09
N ASN A 24 -8.32 1.99 -5.35
CA ASN A 24 -8.85 3.06 -4.48
C ASN A 24 -7.75 4.04 -4.03
N LEU A 25 -6.94 4.49 -4.99
CA LEU A 25 -5.81 5.38 -4.76
C LEU A 25 -6.26 6.74 -4.21
N THR A 26 -5.67 7.15 -3.09
CA THR A 26 -5.77 8.56 -2.64
C THR A 26 -5.10 9.49 -3.64
N MET A 27 -5.44 10.79 -3.60
CA MET A 27 -4.77 11.80 -4.44
C MET A 27 -3.26 11.83 -4.19
N THR A 28 -2.86 11.75 -2.92
CA THR A 28 -1.45 11.68 -2.53
C THR A 28 -0.76 10.44 -3.11
N ALA A 29 -1.43 9.29 -3.17
CA ALA A 29 -0.89 8.09 -3.79
C ALA A 29 -0.69 8.25 -5.29
N ARG A 30 -1.68 8.80 -6.00
CA ARG A 30 -1.58 9.10 -7.44
C ARG A 30 -0.42 10.05 -7.73
N HIS A 31 -0.28 11.10 -6.92
CA HIS A 31 0.84 12.03 -7.02
C HIS A 31 2.18 11.37 -6.72
N GLY A 32 2.27 10.52 -5.70
CA GLY A 32 3.48 9.77 -5.36
C GLY A 32 3.92 8.84 -6.49
N ILE A 33 2.99 8.07 -7.06
CA ILE A 33 3.24 7.20 -8.23
C ILE A 33 3.78 8.04 -9.40
N LYS A 34 3.12 9.15 -9.73
CA LYS A 34 3.52 10.05 -10.81
C LYS A 34 4.89 10.69 -10.56
N ALA A 35 5.18 11.12 -9.33
CA ALA A 35 6.44 11.76 -8.96
C ALA A 35 7.65 10.81 -9.15
N ILE A 36 7.43 9.51 -8.96
CA ILE A 36 8.43 8.45 -9.15
C ILE A 36 8.57 8.08 -10.65
N GLY A 37 7.71 8.63 -11.52
CA GLY A 37 7.68 8.32 -12.95
C GLY A 37 7.08 6.95 -13.27
N MET A 38 6.26 6.41 -12.36
CA MET A 38 5.62 5.10 -12.49
C MET A 38 4.22 5.25 -13.09
N ALA A 39 3.83 4.32 -13.97
CA ALA A 39 2.46 4.25 -14.47
C ALA A 39 1.55 3.57 -13.43
N LEU A 40 0.23 3.85 -13.45
CA LEU A 40 -0.71 3.21 -12.54
C LEU A 40 -0.76 1.67 -12.72
N GLY A 41 -0.61 1.18 -13.96
CA GLY A 41 -0.52 -0.25 -14.23
C GLY A 41 0.73 -0.90 -13.62
N ASP A 42 1.87 -0.21 -13.61
CA ASP A 42 3.08 -0.68 -12.93
C ASP A 42 2.86 -0.74 -11.41
N ALA A 43 2.19 0.25 -10.83
CA ALA A 43 1.86 0.27 -9.41
C ALA A 43 0.98 -0.94 -9.01
N LEU A 44 -0.02 -1.26 -9.84
CA LEU A 44 -0.85 -2.45 -9.67
C LEU A 44 -0.01 -3.74 -9.72
N VAL A 45 0.88 -3.87 -10.70
CA VAL A 45 1.80 -5.02 -10.82
C VAL A 45 2.68 -5.15 -9.58
N VAL A 46 3.21 -4.04 -9.05
CA VAL A 46 4.00 -4.03 -7.82
C VAL A 46 3.17 -4.54 -6.64
N ILE A 47 1.93 -4.06 -6.46
CA ILE A 47 1.03 -4.52 -5.39
C ILE A 47 0.73 -6.02 -5.52
N LYS A 48 0.43 -6.49 -6.72
CA LYS A 48 0.16 -7.91 -7.01
C LYS A 48 1.36 -8.81 -6.75
N ARG A 49 2.58 -8.28 -6.80
CA ARG A 49 3.83 -9.02 -6.52
C ARG A 49 4.27 -8.97 -5.07
N LEU A 50 3.62 -8.16 -4.22
CA LEU A 50 3.94 -8.13 -2.80
C LEU A 50 3.79 -9.51 -2.18
N SER A 51 4.70 -9.80 -1.25
CA SER A 51 4.70 -11.00 -0.42
C SER A 51 4.77 -10.63 1.06
N MET A 52 4.63 -11.61 1.93
CA MET A 52 4.85 -11.42 3.37
C MET A 52 6.29 -10.97 3.70
N GLY A 53 7.27 -11.32 2.87
CA GLY A 53 8.66 -10.85 3.03
C GLY A 53 8.83 -9.35 2.78
N ASN A 54 7.87 -8.73 2.09
CA ASN A 54 7.84 -7.29 1.85
C ASN A 54 7.23 -6.51 3.03
N PHE A 55 6.56 -7.20 3.97
CA PHE A 55 5.93 -6.53 5.10
C PHE A 55 6.99 -5.89 6.01
N TYR A 56 6.82 -4.60 6.28
CA TYR A 56 7.68 -3.85 7.18
C TYR A 56 7.07 -3.76 8.58
N LYS A 57 5.89 -3.16 8.70
CA LYS A 57 5.18 -2.99 9.97
C LYS A 57 3.72 -2.65 9.75
N ALA A 58 2.93 -2.87 10.79
CA ALA A 58 1.60 -2.30 10.91
C ALA A 58 1.65 -1.20 11.96
N MET A 59 1.08 -0.04 11.66
CA MET A 59 1.08 1.11 12.55
C MET A 59 -0.29 1.77 12.61
N THR A 60 -0.66 2.32 13.76
CA THR A 60 -1.86 3.15 13.85
C THR A 60 -1.57 4.57 13.34
N VAL A 61 -2.58 5.29 12.86
CA VAL A 61 -2.44 6.73 12.61
C VAL A 61 -2.46 7.50 13.93
N HIS A 62 -1.84 8.68 13.96
CA HIS A 62 -1.75 9.48 15.19
C HIS A 62 -3.12 10.01 15.66
N ALA A 63 -3.98 10.38 14.70
CA ALA A 63 -5.30 10.96 14.98
C ALA A 63 -6.32 9.93 15.49
N ASP A 64 -6.13 8.64 15.20
CA ASP A 64 -7.03 7.58 15.62
C ASP A 64 -6.28 6.23 15.75
N SER A 65 -6.15 5.75 16.98
CA SER A 65 -5.49 4.47 17.29
C SER A 65 -6.28 3.24 16.85
N ARG A 66 -7.53 3.38 16.40
CA ARG A 66 -8.35 2.30 15.84
C ARG A 66 -8.03 2.04 14.37
N VAL A 67 -7.51 3.04 13.67
CA VAL A 67 -7.17 2.96 12.25
C VAL A 67 -5.76 2.45 12.09
N TRP A 68 -5.62 1.32 11.37
CA TRP A 68 -4.34 0.67 11.10
C TRP A 68 -3.90 0.83 9.66
N GLN A 69 -2.59 1.00 9.48
CA GLN A 69 -1.90 1.01 8.21
C GLN A 69 -0.87 -0.11 8.17
N ASP A 70 -0.99 -1.01 7.20
CA ASP A 70 0.06 -1.98 6.90
C ASP A 70 1.04 -1.38 5.90
N VAL A 71 2.32 -1.43 6.23
CA VAL A 71 3.41 -0.84 5.45
C VAL A 71 4.24 -1.95 4.84
N TYR A 72 4.44 -1.89 3.53
CA TYR A 72 5.26 -2.81 2.76
C TYR A 72 6.40 -2.06 2.08
N HIS A 73 7.56 -2.72 1.98
CA HIS A 73 8.65 -2.30 1.12
C HIS A 73 8.56 -3.01 -0.22
N ALA A 74 8.70 -2.25 -1.30
CA ALA A 74 8.86 -2.80 -2.63
C ALA A 74 10.01 -2.13 -3.35
N GLU A 75 10.40 -2.69 -4.49
CA GLU A 75 11.33 -2.07 -5.42
C GLU A 75 10.68 -2.00 -6.80
N TRP A 76 10.90 -0.88 -7.50
CA TRP A 76 10.56 -0.75 -8.90
C TRP A 76 11.66 0.01 -9.64
N LYS A 77 12.28 -0.65 -10.62
CA LYS A 77 13.40 -0.09 -11.41
C LYS A 77 14.51 0.52 -10.55
N GLY A 78 14.92 -0.19 -9.48
CA GLY A 78 15.96 0.27 -8.56
C GLY A 78 15.52 1.35 -7.56
N ARG A 79 14.24 1.76 -7.57
CA ARG A 79 13.69 2.69 -6.57
C ARG A 79 13.01 1.94 -5.45
N ALA A 80 13.41 2.24 -4.22
CA ALA A 80 12.76 1.71 -3.03
C ALA A 80 11.44 2.44 -2.77
N LEU A 81 10.39 1.66 -2.51
CA LEU A 81 9.03 2.15 -2.33
C LEU A 81 8.51 1.80 -0.95
N TYR A 82 7.79 2.73 -0.35
CA TYR A 82 6.87 2.51 0.75
C TYR A 82 5.44 2.46 0.22
N ILE A 83 4.79 1.33 0.42
CA ILE A 83 3.37 1.14 0.08
C ILE A 83 2.62 0.95 1.39
N LYS A 84 1.59 1.78 1.62
CA LYS A 84 0.75 1.67 2.82
C LYS A 84 -0.67 1.32 2.44
N PHE A 85 -1.24 0.34 3.12
CA PHE A 85 -2.63 -0.08 2.98
C PHE A 85 -3.40 0.25 4.24
N GLN A 86 -4.57 0.85 4.07
CA GLN A 86 -5.51 1.16 5.15
C GLN A 86 -6.89 0.68 4.73
N ARG A 87 -7.65 0.09 5.64
CA ARG A 87 -9.06 -0.22 5.38
C ARG A 87 -9.92 0.99 5.71
N HIS A 88 -10.85 1.30 4.82
CA HIS A 88 -11.93 2.27 4.98
C HIS A 88 -13.23 1.55 4.68
N GLU A 89 -14.02 1.31 5.73
CA GLU A 89 -15.24 0.47 5.66
C GLU A 89 -14.94 -0.92 5.08
N GLU A 90 -15.47 -1.22 3.90
CA GLU A 90 -15.32 -2.51 3.21
C GLU A 90 -14.17 -2.53 2.20
N PHE A 91 -13.48 -1.40 1.98
CA PHE A 91 -12.44 -1.29 0.96
C PHE A 91 -11.07 -0.91 1.53
N PHE A 92 -10.02 -1.39 0.90
CA PHE A 92 -8.66 -0.93 1.12
C PHE A 92 -8.35 0.29 0.27
N ILE A 93 -7.60 1.22 0.85
CA ILE A 93 -7.04 2.43 0.25
C ILE A 93 -5.53 2.31 0.32
N VAL A 94 -4.84 2.73 -0.74
CA VAL A 94 -3.37 2.67 -0.82
C VAL A 94 -2.71 4.06 -0.87
N SER A 95 -1.53 4.15 -0.27
CA SER A 95 -0.58 5.27 -0.37
C SER A 95 0.76 4.77 -0.90
N PHE A 96 1.36 5.53 -1.81
CA PHE A 96 2.70 5.30 -2.35
C PHE A 96 3.63 6.44 -1.96
N LYS A 97 4.82 6.10 -1.47
CA LYS A 97 5.90 7.05 -1.19
C LYS A 97 7.23 6.47 -1.66
N GLU A 98 8.10 7.31 -2.18
CA GLU A 98 9.50 6.95 -2.33
C GLU A 98 10.13 6.83 -0.93
N ARG A 99 11.01 5.85 -0.75
CA ARG A 99 11.75 5.64 0.49
C ARG A 99 12.99 6.52 0.56
#